data_AF-F0SRX3-F1
#
_entry.id   AF-F0SRX3-F1
#
_cell.length_a   1.000
_cell.length_b   1.000
_cell.length_c   1.000
_cell.angle_alpha   90.00
_cell.angle_beta   90.00
_cell.angle_gamma   90.00
#
_symmetry.space_group_name_H-M   'P 1'
#
loop_
_entity.id
_entity.type
_entity.pdbx_description
1 polymer ?
#
loop_
_entity_poly.entity_id
_entity_poly.type
_entity_poly.pdbx_seq_one_letter_code
_entity_poly.pdbx_strand_id
1 'polypeptide(L)'
;MLFNPRRLVVRGLGLLCCAAVVASAGLAQANEPLLPGEITQRPIRKPTFDPDAEKKDLYAAIEEGDVEYKMIMQGAQKGTLLLENKTEAPLSVEMPASLVGVQIFPQFGDTGGGFGDTGGTGGAGGGGGQQSVGGGAGGGFGGAGGGFGGGPAAGGGGFFSIPAEKAIAVPLNTVCLEYGKREPSPRSTYMLVKTEEYTEDGTLQELLVLIGRGKVDSDVAQAAAWHVSSKLSWYDLATKTNNNFGAAGPRKLFSPAHIMAAQNLTALAVSKAREDAPEQQPREQIPSRVGR
;
A
#
# COMPACT_ATOMS: atom_id res chain seq x y z
N MET A 1 65.68 -51.73 9.11
CA MET A 1 65.68 -52.30 10.48
C MET A 1 65.41 -51.15 11.43
N LEU A 2 64.18 -51.07 11.96
CA LEU A 2 63.84 -51.38 13.36
C LEU A 2 64.05 -50.19 14.32
N PHE A 3 62.94 -49.76 14.90
CA PHE A 3 62.75 -49.28 16.30
C PHE A 3 63.36 -47.94 16.76
N ASN A 4 62.50 -46.91 16.91
CA ASN A 4 61.86 -46.41 18.17
C ASN A 4 62.58 -46.69 19.52
N PRO A 5 62.22 -46.09 20.69
CA PRO A 5 61.51 -44.84 21.07
C PRO A 5 62.21 -44.08 22.23
N ARG A 6 61.50 -43.05 22.77
CA ARG A 6 61.34 -42.62 24.19
C ARG A 6 61.83 -41.18 24.41
N ARG A 7 61.14 -40.27 25.12
CA ARG A 7 59.90 -40.19 25.91
C ARG A 7 59.68 -38.67 26.08
N LEU A 8 58.56 -38.09 25.69
CA LEU A 8 57.41 -37.76 26.54
C LEU A 8 57.77 -37.19 27.93
N VAL A 9 57.68 -35.86 28.10
CA VAL A 9 57.12 -35.21 29.30
C VAL A 9 56.49 -33.86 28.91
N VAL A 10 55.29 -33.66 29.44
CA VAL A 10 54.29 -32.59 29.25
C VAL A 10 54.58 -31.40 30.18
N ARG A 11 54.21 -30.16 29.81
CA ARG A 11 53.37 -29.22 30.61
C ARG A 11 53.41 -27.75 30.12
N GLY A 12 52.23 -27.11 30.18
CA GLY A 12 52.02 -25.66 30.34
C GLY A 12 51.75 -24.90 29.02
N LEU A 13 50.52 -24.82 28.54
CA LEU A 13 49.48 -23.85 28.92
C LEU A 13 49.94 -22.38 28.75
N GLY A 14 49.87 -21.89 27.50
CA GLY A 14 49.93 -20.47 27.15
C GLY A 14 48.61 -20.06 26.51
N LEU A 15 47.83 -19.28 27.25
CA LEU A 15 46.56 -18.68 26.85
C LEU A 15 46.84 -17.67 25.72
N LEU A 16 46.38 -17.95 24.49
CA LEU A 16 46.43 -17.00 23.38
C LEU A 16 45.03 -16.40 23.20
N CYS A 17 44.91 -15.11 23.51
CA CYS A 17 43.75 -14.29 23.14
C CYS A 17 43.67 -14.16 21.62
N CYS A 18 42.87 -15.01 20.98
CA CYS A 18 42.34 -14.72 19.64
C CYS A 18 41.02 -13.97 19.81
N ALA A 19 41.07 -12.63 19.72
CA ALA A 19 39.90 -11.82 19.48
C ALA A 19 39.40 -12.09 18.05
N ALA A 20 38.52 -13.08 17.90
CA ALA A 20 37.71 -13.22 16.71
C ALA A 20 36.63 -12.13 16.75
N VAL A 21 36.89 -11.01 16.10
CA VAL A 21 35.84 -10.06 15.72
C VAL A 21 34.99 -10.79 14.68
N VAL A 22 33.92 -11.42 15.14
CA VAL A 22 32.81 -11.83 14.29
C VAL A 22 32.13 -10.53 13.87
N ALA A 23 32.55 -9.98 12.74
CA ALA A 23 31.77 -8.98 12.04
C ALA A 23 30.49 -9.70 11.54
N SER A 24 29.46 -9.68 12.38
CA SER A 24 28.10 -9.98 11.95
C SER A 24 27.75 -8.95 10.88
N ALA A 25 27.92 -9.37 9.62
CA ALA A 25 27.34 -8.71 8.46
C ALA A 25 25.82 -8.83 8.58
N GLY A 26 25.22 -7.97 9.41
CA GLY A 26 23.84 -7.56 9.24
C GLY A 26 23.78 -6.70 7.99
N LEU A 27 23.72 -7.36 6.83
CA LEU A 27 23.16 -6.74 5.65
C LEU A 27 21.71 -6.41 6.02
N ALA A 28 21.47 -5.16 6.41
CA ALA A 28 20.17 -4.58 6.20
C ALA A 28 19.87 -4.77 4.71
N GLN A 29 18.98 -5.72 4.39
CA GLN A 29 18.32 -5.72 3.10
C GLN A 29 17.66 -4.34 3.01
N ALA A 30 18.24 -3.46 2.20
CA ALA A 30 17.47 -2.36 1.66
C ALA A 30 16.30 -3.03 0.95
N ASN A 31 15.07 -2.80 1.41
CA ASN A 31 13.87 -3.20 0.68
C ASN A 31 14.03 -2.62 -0.73
N GLU A 32 14.37 -3.47 -1.70
CA GLU A 32 14.39 -3.02 -3.08
C GLU A 32 12.97 -2.62 -3.45
N PRO A 33 12.79 -1.46 -4.13
CA PRO A 33 11.47 -1.04 -4.56
C PRO A 33 10.86 -2.14 -5.44
N LEU A 34 9.67 -2.63 -5.08
CA LEU A 34 8.94 -3.61 -5.89
C LEU A 34 8.49 -2.92 -7.17
N LEU A 35 9.29 -2.92 -8.23
CA LEU A 35 8.97 -2.21 -9.46
C LEU A 35 7.84 -2.92 -10.22
N PRO A 36 6.92 -2.17 -10.86
CA PRO A 36 5.87 -2.76 -11.67
C PRO A 36 6.44 -3.34 -12.97
N GLY A 37 5.85 -4.44 -13.40
CA GLY A 37 6.25 -5.17 -14.60
C GLY A 37 5.40 -4.89 -15.85
N GLU A 38 5.67 -5.63 -16.93
CA GLU A 38 4.93 -5.54 -18.18
C GLU A 38 4.05 -6.77 -18.42
N ILE A 39 2.78 -6.66 -18.03
CA ILE A 39 1.79 -7.70 -18.27
C ILE A 39 1.26 -7.63 -19.70
N THR A 40 1.56 -8.66 -20.49
CA THR A 40 1.13 -8.80 -21.89
C THR A 40 -0.05 -9.77 -22.07
N GLN A 41 -0.30 -10.62 -21.07
CA GLN A 41 -1.39 -11.58 -21.07
C GLN A 41 -2.76 -10.87 -20.99
N ARG A 42 -3.77 -11.42 -21.68
CA ARG A 42 -5.14 -10.92 -21.57
C ARG A 42 -5.71 -11.26 -20.19
N PRO A 43 -6.08 -10.27 -19.36
CA PRO A 43 -6.44 -10.54 -17.98
C PRO A 43 -7.84 -11.15 -17.85
N ILE A 44 -7.95 -12.16 -17.00
CA ILE A 44 -9.20 -12.76 -16.55
C ILE A 44 -9.86 -11.83 -15.53
N ARG A 45 -11.13 -11.46 -15.76
CA ARG A 45 -11.85 -10.51 -14.89
C ARG A 45 -12.68 -11.18 -13.79
N LYS A 46 -12.78 -12.51 -13.82
CA LYS A 46 -13.54 -13.33 -12.86
C LYS A 46 -12.70 -14.56 -12.51
N PRO A 47 -11.64 -14.39 -11.69
CA PRO A 47 -10.87 -15.52 -11.20
C PRO A 47 -11.75 -16.37 -10.28
N THR A 48 -11.52 -17.67 -10.30
CA THR A 48 -12.10 -18.62 -9.34
C THR A 48 -11.11 -18.83 -8.19
N PHE A 49 -11.61 -19.28 -7.04
CA PHE A 49 -10.76 -19.72 -5.95
C PHE A 49 -10.56 -21.23 -6.02
N ASP A 50 -9.31 -21.66 -6.03
CA ASP A 50 -8.84 -23.02 -5.92
C ASP A 50 -8.30 -23.22 -4.49
N PRO A 51 -8.98 -24.02 -3.64
CA PRO A 51 -8.59 -24.24 -2.26
C PRO A 51 -7.29 -25.04 -2.12
N ASP A 52 -6.90 -25.79 -3.15
CA ASP A 52 -5.76 -26.70 -3.15
C ASP A 52 -4.47 -26.05 -3.70
N ALA A 53 -4.60 -24.86 -4.29
CA ALA A 53 -3.49 -24.04 -4.76
C ALA A 53 -2.66 -23.48 -3.59
N GLU A 54 -1.36 -23.31 -3.83
CA GLU A 54 -0.45 -22.67 -2.87
C GLU A 54 -0.93 -21.26 -2.51
N LYS A 55 -0.89 -20.91 -1.22
CA LYS A 55 -1.41 -19.64 -0.70
C LYS A 55 -0.27 -18.72 -0.32
N LYS A 56 -0.26 -17.51 -0.88
CA LYS A 56 0.74 -16.48 -0.57
C LYS A 56 0.08 -15.12 -0.36
N ASP A 57 0.70 -14.30 0.49
CA ASP A 57 0.40 -12.87 0.55
C ASP A 57 0.85 -12.19 -0.76
N LEU A 58 0.12 -11.16 -1.20
CA LEU A 58 0.43 -10.44 -2.44
C LEU A 58 1.87 -9.91 -2.46
N TYR A 59 2.32 -9.25 -1.39
CA TYR A 59 3.64 -8.64 -1.39
C TYR A 59 4.73 -9.71 -1.35
N ALA A 60 4.54 -10.78 -0.57
CA ALA A 60 5.45 -11.92 -0.56
C ALA A 60 5.56 -12.58 -1.95
N ALA A 61 4.43 -12.78 -2.64
CA ALA A 61 4.41 -13.35 -3.99
C ALA A 61 5.11 -12.46 -5.03
N ILE A 62 5.07 -11.13 -4.87
CA ILE A 62 5.80 -10.19 -5.72
C ILE A 62 7.31 -10.21 -5.39
N GLU A 63 7.66 -10.20 -4.10
CA GLU A 63 9.05 -10.24 -3.60
C GLU A 63 9.77 -11.51 -4.07
N GLU A 64 9.09 -12.65 -4.07
CA GLU A 64 9.62 -13.94 -4.55
C GLU A 64 9.66 -14.06 -6.09
N GLY A 65 8.99 -13.15 -6.82
CA GLY A 65 8.91 -13.15 -8.28
C GLY A 65 7.86 -14.09 -8.88
N ASP A 66 7.03 -14.72 -8.05
CA ASP A 66 5.95 -15.60 -8.48
C ASP A 66 4.78 -14.83 -9.12
N VAL A 67 4.60 -13.57 -8.72
CA VAL A 67 3.56 -12.69 -9.25
C VAL A 67 4.18 -11.41 -9.79
N GLU A 68 3.98 -11.16 -11.07
CA GLU A 68 4.23 -9.85 -11.66
C GLU A 68 2.97 -8.99 -11.54
N TYR A 69 3.14 -7.69 -11.30
CA TYR A 69 2.01 -6.78 -11.14
C TYR A 69 2.12 -5.55 -12.02
N LYS A 70 0.96 -4.97 -12.36
CA LYS A 70 0.85 -3.66 -13.00
C LYS A 70 -0.39 -2.93 -12.52
N MET A 71 -0.21 -1.80 -11.85
CA MET A 71 -1.30 -0.93 -11.43
C MET A 71 -1.62 0.10 -12.52
N ILE A 72 -2.89 0.15 -12.94
CA ILE A 72 -3.40 1.07 -13.95
C ILE A 72 -4.52 1.92 -13.34
N MET A 73 -4.30 3.22 -13.24
CA MET A 73 -5.29 4.15 -12.68
C MET A 73 -6.17 4.77 -13.76
N GLN A 74 -7.47 4.89 -13.51
CA GLN A 74 -8.46 5.49 -14.43
C GLN A 74 -8.91 6.89 -13.97
N GLY A 75 -8.23 7.45 -12.98
CA GLY A 75 -8.60 8.69 -12.29
C GLY A 75 -8.42 8.51 -10.79
N ALA A 76 -8.80 9.53 -10.02
CA ALA A 76 -8.60 9.54 -8.57
C ALA A 76 -9.24 8.34 -7.84
N GLN A 77 -10.41 7.92 -8.34
CA GLN A 77 -11.35 7.10 -7.59
C GLN A 77 -11.30 5.60 -7.93
N LYS A 78 -10.71 5.25 -9.08
CA LYS A 78 -10.78 3.89 -9.63
C LYS A 78 -9.47 3.51 -10.30
N GLY A 79 -9.08 2.25 -10.11
CA GLY A 79 -7.94 1.65 -10.77
C GLY A 79 -8.17 0.17 -11.04
N THR A 80 -7.16 -0.46 -11.63
CA THR A 80 -7.10 -1.90 -11.82
C THR A 80 -5.69 -2.35 -11.53
N LEU A 81 -5.55 -3.31 -10.63
CA LEU A 81 -4.32 -4.05 -10.41
C LEU A 81 -4.34 -5.30 -11.29
N LEU A 82 -3.45 -5.34 -12.27
CA LEU A 82 -3.18 -6.54 -13.05
C LEU A 82 -2.17 -7.38 -12.29
N LEU A 83 -2.43 -8.68 -12.19
CA LEU A 83 -1.56 -9.64 -11.54
C LEU A 83 -1.37 -10.82 -12.47
N GLU A 84 -0.12 -11.16 -12.78
CA GLU A 84 0.26 -12.29 -13.62
C GLU A 84 1.02 -13.32 -12.79
N ASN A 85 0.51 -14.56 -12.76
CA ASN A 85 1.19 -15.68 -12.15
C ASN A 85 2.30 -16.15 -13.10
N LYS A 86 3.55 -16.15 -12.63
CA LYS A 86 4.74 -16.59 -13.35
C LYS A 86 5.09 -18.05 -13.13
N THR A 87 4.37 -18.73 -12.25
CA THR A 87 4.57 -20.14 -11.94
C THR A 87 3.78 -21.05 -12.90
N GLU A 88 4.20 -22.31 -12.97
CA GLU A 88 3.55 -23.36 -13.77
C GLU A 88 2.33 -23.98 -13.06
N ALA A 89 2.03 -23.57 -11.83
CA ALA A 89 0.91 -24.06 -11.02
C ALA A 89 -0.07 -22.94 -10.67
N PRO A 90 -1.36 -23.23 -10.38
CA PRO A 90 -2.27 -22.24 -9.83
C PRO A 90 -1.75 -21.69 -8.50
N LEU A 91 -1.82 -20.37 -8.33
CA LEU A 91 -1.39 -19.66 -7.11
C LEU A 91 -2.55 -18.87 -6.53
N SER A 92 -2.85 -19.11 -5.26
CA SER A 92 -3.84 -18.38 -4.48
C SER A 92 -3.20 -17.19 -3.77
N VAL A 93 -3.60 -15.97 -4.14
CA VAL A 93 -3.02 -14.73 -3.61
C VAL A 93 -4.00 -14.07 -2.65
N GLU A 94 -3.51 -13.72 -1.46
CA GLU A 94 -4.23 -12.89 -0.48
C GLU A 94 -4.02 -11.41 -0.79
N MET A 95 -5.12 -10.66 -0.93
CA MET A 95 -5.04 -9.22 -1.07
C MET A 95 -4.92 -8.53 0.29
N PRO A 96 -4.05 -7.51 0.42
CA PRO A 96 -4.01 -6.71 1.62
C PRO A 96 -5.32 -5.91 1.78
N ALA A 97 -5.65 -5.59 3.04
CA ALA A 97 -6.85 -4.81 3.37
C ALA A 97 -6.80 -3.39 2.78
N SER A 98 -5.60 -2.82 2.66
CA SER A 98 -5.32 -1.58 1.94
C SER A 98 -3.96 -1.65 1.25
N LEU A 99 -3.78 -0.81 0.24
CA LEU A 99 -2.54 -0.66 -0.52
C LEU A 99 -2.36 0.80 -0.94
N VAL A 100 -1.11 1.17 -1.23
CA VAL A 100 -0.76 2.48 -1.77
C VAL A 100 0.00 2.32 -3.07
N GLY A 101 -0.41 3.06 -4.09
CA GLY A 101 0.32 3.26 -5.33
C GLY A 101 1.09 4.57 -5.28
N VAL A 102 2.41 4.50 -5.25
CA VAL A 102 3.30 5.67 -5.39
C VAL A 102 3.70 5.81 -6.84
N GLN A 103 3.52 7.01 -7.42
CA GLN A 103 3.90 7.21 -8.81
C GLN A 103 5.42 7.19 -8.96
N ILE A 104 5.92 6.39 -9.91
CA ILE A 104 7.31 6.45 -10.37
C ILE A 104 7.35 7.04 -11.79
N PHE A 105 8.38 7.82 -12.07
CA PHE A 105 8.60 8.30 -13.44
C PHE A 105 9.14 7.14 -14.29
N PRO A 106 8.71 7.00 -15.56
CA PRO A 106 9.29 6.06 -16.51
C PRO A 106 10.79 6.26 -16.79
N GLN A 107 11.40 7.32 -16.23
CA GLN A 107 12.80 7.68 -16.40
C GLN A 107 13.77 6.68 -15.71
N PHE A 108 13.26 5.72 -14.94
CA PHE A 108 14.07 4.69 -14.27
C PHE A 108 14.25 3.39 -15.09
N GLY A 109 13.70 3.32 -16.31
CA GLY A 109 13.59 2.05 -17.04
C GLY A 109 14.64 1.76 -18.12
N ASP A 110 15.38 2.74 -18.65
CA ASP A 110 16.23 2.45 -19.83
C ASP A 110 17.35 3.47 -20.15
N THR A 111 17.89 4.19 -19.16
CA THR A 111 19.13 4.96 -19.40
C THR A 111 19.86 5.18 -18.09
N GLY A 112 21.03 4.57 -17.94
CA GLY A 112 21.91 4.86 -16.82
C GLY A 112 22.24 6.35 -16.73
N GLY A 113 22.23 6.87 -15.51
CA GLY A 113 22.91 8.11 -15.14
C GLY A 113 21.99 9.22 -14.64
N GLY A 114 22.36 9.78 -13.48
CA GLY A 114 22.12 11.18 -13.19
C GLY A 114 21.15 11.50 -12.06
N PHE A 115 21.57 11.21 -10.82
CA PHE A 115 21.36 12.20 -9.77
C PHE A 115 22.08 13.49 -10.21
N GLY A 116 21.33 14.52 -10.55
CA GLY A 116 21.87 15.87 -10.75
C GLY A 116 21.84 16.37 -12.19
N ASP A 117 21.24 17.55 -12.30
CA ASP A 117 21.41 18.55 -13.36
C ASP A 117 20.61 18.36 -14.66
N THR A 118 19.48 19.05 -14.74
CA THR A 118 19.12 19.74 -15.98
C THR A 118 18.34 21.00 -15.65
N GLY A 119 19.04 22.14 -15.75
CA GLY A 119 18.46 23.47 -15.69
C GLY A 119 17.34 23.67 -16.72
N GLY A 120 16.31 24.40 -16.28
CA GLY A 120 15.17 24.78 -17.09
C GLY A 120 14.32 25.82 -16.36
N THR A 121 14.56 27.07 -16.71
CA THR A 121 13.90 28.30 -16.25
C THR A 121 12.37 28.25 -16.12
N GLY A 122 11.86 28.73 -14.98
CA GLY A 122 10.57 29.42 -14.89
C GLY A 122 9.37 28.59 -14.42
N GLY A 123 8.95 28.79 -13.16
CA GLY A 123 7.66 28.30 -12.67
C GLY A 123 7.55 28.29 -11.15
N ALA A 124 6.99 29.35 -10.59
CA ALA A 124 6.56 29.36 -9.20
C ALA A 124 5.34 28.43 -9.04
N GLY A 125 5.49 27.37 -8.25
CA GLY A 125 4.38 26.62 -7.64
C GLY A 125 4.12 25.21 -8.20
N GLY A 126 4.43 24.18 -7.40
CA GLY A 126 3.86 22.84 -7.50
C GLY A 126 4.67 21.82 -8.31
N GLY A 127 5.27 20.85 -7.61
CA GLY A 127 6.08 19.79 -8.20
C GLY A 127 5.36 18.98 -9.28
N GLY A 128 6.04 18.75 -10.40
CA GLY A 128 5.54 18.10 -11.62
C GLY A 128 5.27 16.59 -11.55
N GLY A 129 5.04 16.02 -10.37
CA GLY A 129 4.64 14.61 -10.18
C GLY A 129 3.12 14.45 -10.12
N GLN A 130 2.59 13.34 -10.65
CA GLN A 130 1.23 12.89 -10.30
C GLN A 130 1.21 12.38 -8.86
N GLN A 131 0.03 12.40 -8.26
CA GLN A 131 -0.15 12.01 -6.87
C GLN A 131 -0.11 10.51 -6.63
N SER A 132 0.26 10.17 -5.40
CA SER A 132 0.04 8.85 -4.83
C SER A 132 -1.45 8.58 -4.65
N VAL A 133 -1.84 7.32 -4.81
CA VAL A 133 -3.21 6.83 -4.63
C VAL A 133 -3.24 5.80 -3.52
N GLY A 134 -4.26 5.82 -2.68
CA GLY A 134 -4.45 4.83 -1.61
C GLY A 134 -5.83 4.21 -1.69
N GLY A 135 -5.97 2.97 -1.24
CA GLY A 135 -7.27 2.29 -1.20
C GLY A 135 -7.11 0.79 -1.11
N GLY A 136 -7.99 0.03 -1.75
CA GLY A 136 -7.91 -1.43 -1.70
C GLY A 136 -8.67 -2.11 -2.82
N ALA A 137 -8.51 -3.43 -2.89
CA ALA A 137 -9.27 -4.27 -3.81
C ALA A 137 -10.77 -4.08 -3.50
N GLY A 138 -11.49 -3.55 -4.48
CA GLY A 138 -12.91 -3.31 -4.33
C GLY A 138 -13.64 -4.62 -4.09
N GLY A 139 -14.58 -4.65 -3.13
CA GLY A 139 -15.50 -5.77 -2.90
C GLY A 139 -16.45 -6.09 -4.07
N GLY A 140 -16.09 -5.67 -5.28
CA GLY A 140 -16.82 -5.76 -6.53
C GLY A 140 -16.47 -6.98 -7.39
N PHE A 141 -15.78 -7.99 -6.86
CA PHE A 141 -15.79 -9.34 -7.45
C PHE A 141 -17.15 -10.04 -7.24
N GLY A 142 -18.22 -9.35 -7.58
CA GLY A 142 -19.59 -9.71 -7.26
C GLY A 142 -20.57 -8.74 -7.90
N GLY A 143 -20.44 -8.53 -9.21
CA GLY A 143 -21.57 -8.01 -9.98
C GLY A 143 -22.72 -9.01 -9.85
N ALA A 144 -23.84 -8.57 -9.28
CA ALA A 144 -25.16 -9.22 -9.27
C ALA A 144 -25.15 -10.74 -9.56
N GLY A 145 -24.71 -11.53 -8.59
CA GLY A 145 -24.62 -12.98 -8.72
C GLY A 145 -23.38 -13.50 -7.99
N GLY A 146 -23.61 -14.35 -6.99
CA GLY A 146 -22.59 -14.89 -6.09
C GLY A 146 -21.32 -15.37 -6.83
N GLY A 147 -20.17 -15.04 -6.24
CA GLY A 147 -18.90 -15.33 -6.89
C GLY A 147 -17.65 -15.03 -6.08
N PHE A 148 -17.73 -14.99 -4.74
CA PHE A 148 -16.66 -15.34 -3.80
C PHE A 148 -17.37 -16.02 -2.63
N GLY A 149 -16.82 -17.11 -2.12
CA GLY A 149 -17.46 -18.09 -1.23
C GLY A 149 -18.53 -17.52 -0.29
N GLY A 150 -19.73 -18.10 -0.37
CA GLY A 150 -20.91 -17.66 0.36
C GLY A 150 -20.68 -17.60 1.88
N GLY A 151 -20.83 -16.40 2.41
CA GLY A 151 -20.95 -16.14 3.84
C GLY A 151 -21.16 -14.65 4.10
N PRO A 152 -22.04 -14.24 5.03
CA PRO A 152 -22.29 -12.84 5.35
C PRO A 152 -21.09 -12.12 6.02
N ALA A 153 -19.91 -12.74 6.02
CA ALA A 153 -18.67 -12.26 6.62
C ALA A 153 -17.56 -11.90 5.60
N ALA A 154 -17.78 -12.04 4.28
CA ALA A 154 -16.78 -11.73 3.27
C ALA A 154 -16.70 -10.21 2.99
N GLY A 155 -16.24 -9.45 4.00
CA GLY A 155 -15.92 -8.04 3.88
C GLY A 155 -14.42 -7.83 3.67
N GLY A 156 -14.00 -7.60 2.42
CA GLY A 156 -12.70 -7.01 2.07
C GLY A 156 -11.46 -7.73 2.62
N GLY A 157 -10.99 -8.75 1.89
CA GLY A 157 -9.80 -9.53 2.23
C GLY A 157 -10.07 -11.02 2.05
N GLY A 158 -9.80 -11.55 0.87
CA GLY A 158 -10.01 -12.95 0.57
C GLY A 158 -9.11 -13.43 -0.56
N PHE A 159 -8.73 -14.70 -0.52
CA PHE A 159 -7.90 -15.34 -1.53
C PHE A 159 -8.65 -15.46 -2.85
N PHE A 160 -7.95 -15.19 -3.95
CA PHE A 160 -8.35 -15.63 -5.29
C PHE A 160 -7.20 -16.40 -5.93
N SER A 161 -7.52 -17.27 -6.89
CA SER A 161 -6.49 -18.04 -7.57
C SER A 161 -6.23 -17.49 -8.97
N ILE A 162 -4.95 -17.30 -9.27
CA ILE A 162 -4.46 -16.96 -10.58
C ILE A 162 -3.99 -18.26 -11.24
N PRO A 163 -4.61 -18.70 -12.35
CA PRO A 163 -4.14 -19.89 -13.06
C PRO A 163 -2.68 -19.73 -13.50
N ALA A 164 -1.98 -20.86 -13.65
CA ALA A 164 -0.61 -20.90 -14.13
C ALA A 164 -0.42 -20.05 -15.41
N GLU A 165 0.61 -19.20 -15.43
CA GLU A 165 0.97 -18.35 -16.57
C GLU A 165 -0.16 -17.45 -17.10
N LYS A 166 -1.16 -17.13 -16.25
CA LYS A 166 -2.27 -16.23 -16.61
C LYS A 166 -2.23 -14.95 -15.80
N ALA A 167 -2.80 -13.92 -16.40
CA ALA A 167 -3.08 -12.67 -15.72
C ALA A 167 -4.55 -12.56 -15.33
N ILE A 168 -4.80 -11.87 -14.23
CA ILE A 168 -6.13 -11.45 -13.80
C ILE A 168 -6.19 -9.92 -13.66
N ALA A 169 -7.39 -9.36 -13.58
CA ALA A 169 -7.62 -7.95 -13.31
C ALA A 169 -8.43 -7.78 -12.02
N VAL A 170 -7.83 -7.12 -11.03
CA VAL A 170 -8.42 -6.79 -9.73
C VAL A 170 -8.84 -5.32 -9.73
N PRO A 171 -10.15 -5.00 -9.68
CA PRO A 171 -10.61 -3.63 -9.56
C PRO A 171 -10.19 -3.00 -8.22
N LEU A 172 -9.72 -1.76 -8.26
CA LEU A 172 -9.35 -0.99 -7.08
C LEU A 172 -10.32 0.16 -6.86
N ASN A 173 -10.74 0.35 -5.61
CA ASN A 173 -11.34 1.60 -5.15
C ASN A 173 -10.25 2.42 -4.48
N THR A 174 -9.98 3.60 -5.01
CA THR A 174 -8.86 4.43 -4.58
C THR A 174 -9.29 5.85 -4.29
N VAL A 175 -8.38 6.61 -3.68
CA VAL A 175 -8.46 8.05 -3.52
C VAL A 175 -7.10 8.66 -3.77
N CYS A 176 -7.10 9.93 -4.15
CA CYS A 176 -5.90 10.73 -4.20
C CYS A 176 -5.42 11.11 -2.80
N LEU A 177 -4.14 10.91 -2.50
CA LEU A 177 -3.59 11.19 -1.17
C LEU A 177 -3.03 12.60 -1.04
N GLU A 178 -2.84 13.32 -2.14
CA GLU A 178 -2.13 14.59 -2.14
C GLU A 178 -2.93 15.68 -2.86
N TYR A 179 -3.45 16.64 -2.10
CA TYR A 179 -4.19 17.74 -2.71
C TYR A 179 -3.32 18.59 -3.63
N GLY A 180 -3.89 19.01 -4.78
CA GLY A 180 -3.27 19.95 -5.71
C GLY A 180 -2.28 19.33 -6.70
N LYS A 181 -1.93 18.05 -6.52
CA LYS A 181 -1.17 17.30 -7.52
C LYS A 181 -2.06 16.85 -8.68
N ARG A 182 -1.42 16.55 -9.81
CA ARG A 182 -2.11 16.14 -11.04
C ARG A 182 -2.85 14.81 -10.83
N GLU A 183 -4.07 14.73 -11.33
CA GLU A 183 -4.89 13.50 -11.25
C GLU A 183 -4.14 12.31 -11.87
N PRO A 184 -4.19 11.12 -11.24
CA PRO A 184 -3.69 9.88 -11.86
C PRO A 184 -4.32 9.64 -13.23
N SER A 185 -3.57 8.99 -14.12
CA SER A 185 -4.03 8.66 -15.48
C SER A 185 -3.63 7.24 -15.87
N PRO A 186 -4.24 6.64 -16.90
CA PRO A 186 -3.86 5.29 -17.35
C PRO A 186 -2.41 5.16 -17.86
N ARG A 187 -1.74 6.28 -18.14
CA ARG A 187 -0.34 6.32 -18.59
C ARG A 187 0.67 6.41 -17.45
N SER A 188 0.19 6.58 -16.24
CA SER A 188 1.01 6.73 -15.03
C SER A 188 1.48 5.36 -14.55
N THR A 189 2.77 5.26 -14.20
CA THR A 189 3.34 4.03 -13.64
C THR A 189 3.35 4.14 -12.12
N TYR A 190 2.88 3.09 -11.44
CA TYR A 190 2.73 3.05 -9.99
C TYR A 190 3.49 1.88 -9.38
N MET A 191 4.29 2.19 -8.37
CA MET A 191 4.90 1.22 -7.48
C MET A 191 3.93 0.90 -6.34
N LEU A 192 3.70 -0.39 -6.07
CA LEU A 192 2.95 -0.84 -4.91
C LEU A 192 3.79 -0.70 -3.65
N VAL A 193 3.20 -0.10 -2.63
CA VAL A 193 3.79 0.09 -1.30
C VAL A 193 2.77 -0.38 -0.26
N LYS A 194 3.25 -1.01 0.82
CA LYS A 194 2.41 -1.37 1.97
C LYS A 194 1.92 -0.08 2.65
N THR A 195 0.69 -0.07 3.14
CA THR A 195 0.12 1.17 3.70
C THR A 195 0.91 1.65 4.92
N GLU A 196 1.44 0.71 5.71
CA GLU A 196 2.25 0.96 6.90
C GLU A 196 3.64 1.51 6.56
N GLU A 197 4.17 1.17 5.38
CA GLU A 197 5.43 1.74 4.86
C GLU A 197 5.22 3.15 4.31
N TYR A 198 4.01 3.49 3.86
CA TYR A 198 3.70 4.80 3.32
C TYR A 198 3.39 5.84 4.42
N THR A 199 2.71 5.45 5.50
CA THR A 199 2.28 6.38 6.55
C THR A 199 2.20 5.74 7.93
N GLU A 200 2.61 6.48 8.96
CA GLU A 200 2.44 6.11 10.37
C GLU A 200 1.10 6.60 10.96
N ASP A 201 0.31 7.38 10.22
CA ASP A 201 -0.98 7.86 10.70
C ASP A 201 -2.01 6.73 10.65
N GLY A 202 -2.24 6.07 11.79
CA GLY A 202 -3.23 4.98 11.91
C GLY A 202 -4.64 5.37 11.46
N THR A 203 -5.00 6.65 11.54
CA THR A 203 -6.29 7.13 11.00
C THR A 203 -6.32 7.00 9.48
N LEU A 204 -5.22 7.32 8.81
CA LEU A 204 -5.12 7.20 7.35
C LEU A 204 -5.11 5.73 6.94
N GLN A 205 -4.38 4.87 7.66
CA GLN A 205 -4.37 3.43 7.40
C GLN A 205 -5.80 2.84 7.44
N GLU A 206 -6.54 3.09 8.53
CA GLU A 206 -7.92 2.61 8.69
C GLU A 206 -8.88 3.23 7.66
N LEU A 207 -8.69 4.50 7.34
CA LEU A 207 -9.49 5.16 6.31
C LEU A 207 -9.32 4.48 4.94
N LEU A 208 -8.10 4.09 4.57
CA LEU A 208 -7.84 3.40 3.31
C LEU A 208 -8.44 1.98 3.28
N VAL A 209 -8.44 1.28 4.40
CA VAL A 209 -9.15 -0.01 4.55
C VAL A 209 -10.66 0.18 4.34
N LEU A 210 -11.26 1.19 4.97
CA LEU A 210 -12.68 1.51 4.83
C LEU A 210 -13.06 1.85 3.37
N ILE A 211 -12.21 2.62 2.68
CA ILE A 211 -12.39 2.99 1.27
C ILE A 211 -12.24 1.77 0.36
N GLY A 212 -11.23 0.93 0.59
CA GLY A 212 -10.95 -0.28 -0.19
C GLY A 212 -12.16 -1.22 -0.27
N ARG A 213 -12.95 -1.32 0.80
CA ARG A 213 -14.20 -2.12 0.83
C ARG A 213 -15.23 -1.71 -0.22
N GLY A 214 -15.15 -0.50 -0.77
CA GLY A 214 -16.02 -0.04 -1.88
C GLY A 214 -17.45 0.30 -1.49
N LYS A 215 -17.72 0.54 -0.20
CA LYS A 215 -19.05 0.91 0.31
C LYS A 215 -19.19 2.41 0.60
N VAL A 216 -18.19 3.20 0.20
CA VAL A 216 -18.12 4.63 0.45
C VAL A 216 -18.28 5.38 -0.86
N ASP A 217 -19.08 6.44 -0.85
CA ASP A 217 -19.17 7.36 -2.00
C ASP A 217 -17.80 7.98 -2.30
N SER A 218 -17.48 8.11 -3.58
CA SER A 218 -16.13 8.45 -4.00
C SER A 218 -15.74 9.91 -3.69
N ASP A 219 -16.70 10.83 -3.62
CA ASP A 219 -16.47 12.22 -3.20
C ASP A 219 -16.29 12.30 -1.68
N VAL A 220 -17.07 11.51 -0.94
CA VAL A 220 -16.94 11.37 0.52
C VAL A 220 -15.56 10.81 0.88
N ALA A 221 -15.13 9.75 0.18
CA ALA A 221 -13.82 9.15 0.35
C ALA A 221 -12.70 10.16 0.04
N GLN A 222 -12.80 10.90 -1.07
CA GLN A 222 -11.78 11.87 -1.47
C GLN A 222 -11.66 13.05 -0.49
N ALA A 223 -12.79 13.56 0.00
CA ALA A 223 -12.80 14.64 1.00
C ALA A 223 -12.19 14.19 2.33
N ALA A 224 -12.55 12.99 2.82
CA ALA A 224 -11.98 12.42 4.03
C ALA A 224 -10.47 12.18 3.88
N ALA A 225 -10.04 11.64 2.74
CA ALA A 225 -8.63 11.38 2.47
C ALA A 225 -7.81 12.68 2.51
N TRP A 226 -8.21 13.72 1.78
CA TRP A 226 -7.50 15.00 1.79
C TRP A 226 -7.53 15.72 3.13
N HIS A 227 -8.59 15.56 3.93
CA HIS A 227 -8.61 16.07 5.30
C HIS A 227 -7.51 15.40 6.15
N VAL A 228 -7.40 14.07 6.09
CA VAL A 228 -6.46 13.32 6.91
C VAL A 228 -5.02 13.44 6.40
N SER A 229 -4.79 13.22 5.09
CA SER A 229 -3.44 13.18 4.51
C SER A 229 -2.86 14.56 4.22
N SER A 230 -3.66 15.45 3.62
CA SER A 230 -3.22 16.79 3.18
C SER A 230 -3.56 17.90 4.19
N LYS A 231 -4.16 17.54 5.33
CA LYS A 231 -4.53 18.45 6.43
C LYS A 231 -5.42 19.63 6.01
N LEU A 232 -6.22 19.46 4.96
CA LEU A 232 -7.21 20.48 4.57
C LEU A 232 -8.31 20.58 5.63
N SER A 233 -8.70 21.80 6.01
CA SER A 233 -9.83 21.96 6.93
C SER A 233 -11.16 21.59 6.25
N TRP A 234 -12.16 21.22 7.05
CA TRP A 234 -13.53 21.02 6.53
C TRP A 234 -14.10 22.28 5.86
N TYR A 235 -13.68 23.46 6.33
CA TYR A 235 -14.05 24.72 5.72
C TYR A 235 -13.42 24.88 4.33
N ASP A 236 -12.13 24.56 4.18
CA ASP A 236 -11.45 24.59 2.88
C ASP A 236 -12.12 23.64 1.91
N LEU A 237 -12.44 22.42 2.34
CA LEU A 237 -13.13 21.42 1.53
C LEU A 237 -14.54 21.88 1.13
N ALA A 238 -15.31 22.46 2.04
CA ALA A 238 -16.68 22.94 1.78
C ALA A 238 -16.76 24.17 0.85
N THR A 239 -15.64 24.87 0.68
CA THR A 239 -15.51 26.05 -0.18
C THR A 239 -14.77 25.76 -1.49
N LYS A 240 -14.17 24.57 -1.65
CA LYS A 240 -13.54 24.18 -2.93
C LYS A 240 -14.56 24.15 -4.05
N THR A 241 -14.16 24.68 -5.20
CA THR A 241 -14.92 24.67 -6.44
C THR A 241 -14.10 24.03 -7.55
N ASN A 242 -14.77 23.34 -8.48
CA ASN A 242 -14.17 23.02 -9.75
C ASN A 242 -14.13 24.29 -10.63
N ASN A 243 -13.04 24.48 -11.36
CA ASN A 243 -12.96 25.52 -12.38
C ASN A 243 -13.72 25.04 -13.62
N ASN A 244 -15.05 25.03 -13.53
CA ASN A 244 -15.90 24.83 -14.68
C ASN A 244 -16.00 26.16 -15.44
N PHE A 245 -15.28 26.29 -16.55
CA PHE A 245 -15.26 27.47 -17.43
C PHE A 245 -16.55 27.65 -18.28
N GLY A 246 -17.68 27.11 -17.82
CA GLY A 246 -18.97 27.17 -18.52
C GLY A 246 -19.92 28.23 -17.96
N ALA A 247 -21.04 28.47 -18.64
CA ALA A 247 -22.04 29.48 -18.28
C ALA A 247 -22.68 29.27 -16.87
N ALA A 248 -22.54 28.08 -16.29
CA ALA A 248 -23.03 27.75 -14.95
C ALA A 248 -22.11 28.23 -13.81
N GLY A 249 -20.93 28.78 -14.12
CA GLY A 249 -19.94 29.22 -13.13
C GLY A 249 -19.27 28.08 -12.36
N PRO A 250 -18.40 28.41 -11.39
CA PRO A 250 -17.71 27.42 -10.55
C PRO A 250 -18.71 26.62 -9.72
N ARG A 251 -18.70 25.29 -9.83
CA ARG A 251 -19.53 24.43 -8.98
C ARG A 251 -18.72 23.98 -7.79
N LYS A 252 -19.37 23.87 -6.62
CA LYS A 252 -18.73 23.28 -5.44
C LYS A 252 -18.24 21.88 -5.78
N LEU A 253 -17.02 21.57 -5.37
CA LEU A 253 -16.43 20.26 -5.55
C LEU A 253 -17.14 19.23 -4.66
N PHE A 254 -17.48 19.62 -3.44
CA PHE A 254 -18.19 18.78 -2.48
C PHE A 254 -19.51 19.42 -2.05
N SER A 255 -20.57 18.62 -2.00
CA SER A 255 -21.85 19.05 -1.43
C SER A 255 -21.75 19.12 0.10
N PRO A 256 -22.61 19.90 0.80
CA PRO A 256 -22.67 19.88 2.26
C PRO A 256 -22.91 18.47 2.84
N ALA A 257 -23.71 17.65 2.15
CA ALA A 257 -23.95 16.27 2.53
C ALA A 257 -22.68 15.41 2.43
N HIS A 258 -21.86 15.59 1.38
CA HIS A 258 -20.58 14.89 1.25
C HIS A 258 -19.62 15.29 2.38
N ILE A 259 -19.57 16.57 2.76
CA ILE A 259 -18.72 17.03 3.87
C ILE A 259 -19.14 16.40 5.20
N MET A 260 -20.45 16.38 5.52
CA MET A 260 -20.94 15.73 6.74
C MET A 260 -20.66 14.22 6.75
N ALA A 261 -20.87 13.54 5.62
CA ALA A 261 -20.56 12.12 5.50
C ALA A 261 -19.05 11.84 5.64
N ALA A 262 -18.20 12.72 5.08
CA ALA A 262 -16.75 12.60 5.19
C ALA A 262 -16.27 12.80 6.63
N GLN A 263 -16.86 13.75 7.37
CA GLN A 263 -16.61 13.94 8.80
C GLN A 263 -16.92 12.67 9.60
N ASN A 264 -18.09 12.06 9.35
CA ASN A 264 -18.49 10.81 10.01
C ASN A 264 -17.56 9.65 9.65
N LEU A 265 -17.14 9.55 8.39
CA LEU A 265 -16.20 8.53 7.94
C LEU A 265 -14.82 8.69 8.60
N THR A 266 -14.30 9.91 8.66
CA THR A 266 -13.05 10.20 9.38
C THR A 266 -13.18 9.87 10.86
N ALA A 267 -14.29 10.24 11.51
CA ALA A 267 -14.50 9.92 12.93
C ALA A 267 -14.52 8.40 13.18
N LEU A 268 -15.12 7.62 12.27
CA LEU A 268 -15.09 6.16 12.33
C LEU A 268 -13.66 5.61 12.19
N ALA A 269 -12.89 6.13 11.23
CA ALA A 269 -11.48 5.73 11.05
C ALA A 269 -10.64 6.05 12.31
N VAL A 270 -10.85 7.22 12.93
CA VAL A 270 -10.19 7.58 14.20
C VAL A 270 -10.57 6.62 15.33
N SER A 271 -11.84 6.20 15.42
CA SER A 271 -12.27 5.23 16.44
C SER A 271 -11.53 3.91 16.29
N LYS A 272 -11.49 3.37 15.07
CA LYS A 272 -10.81 2.12 14.78
C LYS A 272 -9.31 2.18 15.03
N ALA A 273 -8.67 3.23 14.55
CA ALA A 273 -7.23 3.44 14.78
C ALA A 273 -6.87 3.51 16.28
N ARG A 274 -7.81 3.94 17.14
CA ARG A 274 -7.62 3.93 18.61
C ARG A 274 -7.88 2.55 19.23
N GLU A 275 -8.81 1.78 18.68
CA GLU A 275 -9.10 0.41 19.12
C GLU A 275 -7.93 -0.53 18.79
N ASP A 276 -7.29 -0.33 17.63
CA ASP A 276 -6.15 -1.12 17.18
C ASP A 276 -4.80 -0.64 17.77
N ALA A 277 -4.79 0.52 18.44
CA ALA A 277 -3.62 1.00 19.15
C ALA A 277 -3.37 0.13 20.40
N PRO A 278 -2.13 -0.33 20.66
CA PRO A 278 -1.82 -1.10 21.85
C PRO A 278 -2.21 -0.28 23.10
N GLU A 279 -2.98 -0.88 24.02
CA GLU A 279 -3.47 -0.23 25.24
C GLU A 279 -2.35 0.56 25.92
N GLN A 280 -2.41 1.89 25.81
CA GLN A 280 -1.64 2.73 26.71
C GLN A 280 -2.21 2.50 28.11
N GLN A 281 -1.35 1.99 29.01
CA GLN A 281 -1.67 1.68 30.41
C GLN A 281 -2.57 2.77 31.02
N PRO A 282 -3.55 2.40 31.88
CA PRO A 282 -4.52 3.35 32.41
C PRO A 282 -3.80 4.57 32.97
N ARG A 283 -4.19 5.77 32.49
CA ARG A 283 -3.76 7.04 33.06
C ARG A 283 -3.82 6.92 34.58
N GLU A 284 -2.65 6.99 35.20
CA GLU A 284 -2.49 6.93 36.65
C GLU A 284 -3.51 7.88 37.26
N GLN A 285 -4.51 7.30 37.95
CA GLN A 285 -5.53 8.08 38.62
C GLN A 285 -4.80 8.90 39.68
N ILE A 286 -4.63 10.19 39.41
CA ILE A 286 -4.08 11.14 40.38
C ILE A 286 -4.99 11.02 41.61
N PRO A 287 -4.49 10.52 42.76
CA PRO A 287 -5.33 10.37 43.93
C PRO A 287 -5.85 11.75 44.29
N SER A 288 -7.17 11.90 44.27
CA SER A 288 -7.82 13.11 44.76
C SER A 288 -7.33 13.35 46.17
N ARG A 289 -6.57 14.44 46.37
CA ARG A 289 -6.12 14.88 47.68
C ARG A 289 -7.33 15.44 48.44
N VAL A 290 -8.22 14.53 48.86
CA VAL A 290 -9.22 14.79 49.89
C VAL A 290 -8.67 14.15 51.14
N GLY A 291 -8.03 14.98 51.95
CA GLY A 291 -7.31 14.54 53.14
C GLY A 291 -7.11 15.68 54.13
N ARG A 292 -8.21 16.01 54.81
CA ARG A 292 -8.35 16.67 56.13
C ARG A 292 -7.94 18.14 56.27
#